data_AF-G2WLU9-F1
#
_entry.id   AF-G2WLU9-F1
#
_cell.length_a   1.000
_cell.length_b   1.000
_cell.length_c   1.000
_cell.angle_alpha   90.00
_cell.angle_beta   90.00
_cell.angle_gamma   90.00
#
_symmetry.space_group_name_H-M   'P 1'
#
loop_
_entity.id
_entity.type
_entity.pdbx_description
1 polymer ?
#
loop_
_entity_poly.entity_id
_entity_poly.type
_entity_poly.pdbx_seq_one_letter_code
_entity_poly.pdbx_strand_id
1 'polypeptide(L)'
;MVRPQNVHWFIATIVFFIGFVHANTESILYKVPHNFPLKKPRDSSTYARDVNLISSISLSGEAMSQITIEANTTDLELHNTTYIELADLQRDETYQIKVCWSAIHPISINNLQTITIPRFTEFQGTKSDYARILVTFQVLSDSYPSEHAMVPIQVSLITTRLGIPVDIYPTLIVMVLLVAGLVVTRAPHVLNDLLLKF
;
A
#
# COMPACT_ATOMS: atom_id res chain seq x y z
N MET A 1 -20.00 -38.35 12.42
CA MET A 1 -19.27 -38.19 13.70
C MET A 1 -17.79 -38.02 13.34
N VAL A 2 -17.30 -36.78 13.25
CA VAL A 2 -15.89 -36.51 12.89
C VAL A 2 -15.04 -36.80 14.12
N ARG A 3 -14.04 -37.70 14.01
CA ARG A 3 -13.13 -37.98 15.13
C ARG A 3 -12.32 -36.72 15.45
N PRO A 4 -12.17 -36.34 16.74
CA PRO A 4 -11.46 -35.12 17.16
C PRO A 4 -10.00 -35.09 16.67
N GLN A 5 -9.41 -36.27 16.42
CA GLN A 5 -8.06 -36.40 15.86
C GLN A 5 -7.95 -35.83 14.43
N ASN A 6 -8.99 -35.93 13.61
CA ASN A 6 -8.99 -35.36 12.26
C ASN A 6 -9.04 -33.82 12.29
N VAL A 7 -9.66 -33.25 13.33
CA VAL A 7 -9.72 -31.79 13.54
C VAL A 7 -8.34 -31.25 13.91
N HIS A 8 -7.61 -31.92 14.79
CA HIS A 8 -6.24 -31.52 15.15
C HIS A 8 -5.27 -31.60 13.97
N TRP A 9 -5.34 -32.67 13.16
CA TRP A 9 -4.53 -32.78 11.95
C TRP A 9 -4.89 -31.70 10.92
N PHE A 10 -6.17 -31.41 10.75
CA PHE A 10 -6.62 -30.35 9.85
C PHE A 10 -6.11 -28.97 10.29
N ILE A 11 -6.21 -28.65 11.59
CA ILE A 11 -5.69 -27.40 12.15
C ILE A 11 -4.16 -27.33 12.02
N ALA A 12 -3.44 -28.42 12.33
CA ALA A 12 -1.98 -28.47 12.19
C ALA A 12 -1.53 -28.24 10.75
N THR A 13 -2.22 -28.85 9.78
CA THR A 13 -1.98 -28.65 8.35
C THR A 13 -2.23 -27.20 7.94
N ILE A 14 -3.32 -26.57 8.38
CA ILE A 14 -3.60 -25.16 8.12
C ILE A 14 -2.49 -24.27 8.70
N VAL A 15 -2.11 -24.48 9.96
CA VAL A 15 -1.04 -23.70 10.62
C VAL A 15 0.29 -23.85 9.90
N PHE A 16 0.61 -25.07 9.43
CA PHE A 16 1.82 -25.32 8.64
C PHE A 16 1.80 -24.53 7.32
N PHE A 17 0.68 -24.49 6.59
CA PHE A 17 0.58 -23.75 5.33
C PHE A 17 0.53 -22.23 5.49
N ILE A 18 0.01 -21.71 6.61
CA ILE A 18 0.01 -20.27 6.89
C ILE A 18 1.45 -19.71 6.92
N GLY A 19 2.42 -20.49 7.39
CA GLY A 19 3.83 -20.08 7.43
C GLY A 19 4.50 -19.93 6.06
N PHE A 20 3.91 -20.49 5.00
CA PHE A 20 4.44 -20.41 3.63
C PHE A 20 3.75 -19.36 2.76
N VAL A 21 2.74 -18.65 3.27
CA VAL A 21 2.12 -17.55 2.55
C VAL A 21 3.05 -16.34 2.61
N HIS A 22 3.90 -16.19 1.60
CA HIS A 22 4.60 -14.92 1.39
C HIS A 22 3.57 -13.84 1.07
N ALA A 23 3.60 -12.74 1.83
CA ALA A 23 2.74 -11.61 1.58
C ALA A 23 3.12 -10.99 0.24
N ASN A 24 2.19 -10.97 -0.72
CA ASN A 24 2.36 -10.34 -2.02
C ASN A 24 2.11 -8.81 -1.95
N THR A 25 2.38 -8.22 -0.79
CA THR A 25 2.11 -6.83 -0.46
C THR A 25 3.09 -6.34 0.58
N GLU A 26 3.78 -5.25 0.28
CA GLU A 26 4.56 -4.47 1.22
C GLU A 26 3.89 -3.12 1.46
N SER A 27 4.02 -2.57 2.67
CA SER A 27 3.43 -1.26 2.95
C SER A 27 4.18 -0.46 3.99
N ILE A 28 4.12 0.86 3.84
CA ILE A 28 4.67 1.81 4.81
C ILE A 28 3.64 2.91 5.10
N LEU A 29 3.74 3.48 6.29
CA LEU A 29 3.01 4.68 6.68
C LEU A 29 3.94 5.89 6.61
N TYR A 30 3.52 6.91 5.89
CA TYR A 30 4.27 8.15 5.74
C TYR A 30 3.44 9.33 6.23
N LYS A 31 3.97 10.06 7.20
CA LYS A 31 3.38 11.32 7.67
C LYS A 31 4.07 12.50 7.01
N VAL A 32 3.31 13.34 6.33
CA VAL A 32 3.84 14.57 5.73
C VAL A 32 4.23 15.54 6.84
N PRO A 33 5.47 16.06 6.86
CA PRO A 33 5.89 17.03 7.86
C PRO A 33 5.03 18.30 7.82
N HIS A 34 4.69 18.86 9.00
CA HIS A 34 3.91 20.10 9.14
C HIS A 34 4.48 21.25 8.27
N ASN A 35 5.80 21.39 8.29
CA ASN A 35 6.52 22.47 7.61
C ASN A 35 6.87 22.14 6.15
N PHE A 36 6.28 21.09 5.58
CA PHE A 36 6.60 20.70 4.20
C PHE A 36 6.10 21.78 3.23
N PRO A 37 6.96 22.29 2.33
CA PRO A 37 6.60 23.33 1.37
C PRO A 37 5.75 22.74 0.25
N LEU A 38 4.46 22.57 0.53
CA LEU A 38 3.49 22.12 -0.46
C LEU A 38 3.40 23.07 -1.64
N LYS A 39 3.33 22.47 -2.82
CA LYS A 39 2.91 23.14 -4.05
C LYS A 39 1.46 23.61 -3.84
N LYS A 40 1.15 24.88 -4.12
CA LYS A 40 -0.25 25.29 -4.27
C LYS A 40 -0.87 24.44 -5.41
N PRO A 41 -2.14 24.01 -5.33
CA PRO A 41 -2.80 23.35 -6.46
C PRO A 41 -2.58 24.21 -7.70
N ARG A 42 -1.79 23.73 -8.67
CA ARG A 42 -1.44 24.50 -9.86
C ARG A 42 -2.55 24.29 -10.89
N ASP A 43 -3.05 25.38 -11.47
CA ASP A 43 -3.72 25.36 -12.76
C ASP A 43 -2.85 24.54 -13.74
N SER A 44 -3.46 23.55 -14.37
CA SER A 44 -2.86 22.44 -15.11
C SER A 44 -2.17 22.83 -16.43
N SER A 45 -1.82 24.10 -16.65
CA SER A 45 -1.54 24.63 -18.00
C SER A 45 -0.07 24.96 -18.32
N THR A 46 0.92 24.79 -17.43
CA THR A 46 2.29 25.29 -17.70
C THR A 46 3.46 24.35 -17.46
N TYR A 47 3.26 23.04 -17.34
CA TYR A 47 4.40 22.07 -17.37
C TYR A 47 4.10 20.92 -18.34
N ALA A 48 4.06 21.28 -19.62
CA ALA A 48 4.09 20.32 -20.72
C ALA A 48 5.42 20.45 -21.47
N ARG A 49 6.57 20.29 -20.78
CA ARG A 49 7.86 20.07 -21.47
C ARG A 49 9.07 19.64 -20.64
N ASP A 50 8.90 18.89 -19.55
CA ASP A 50 9.99 18.07 -19.03
C ASP A 50 9.57 16.61 -19.17
N VAL A 51 10.40 15.83 -19.86
CA VAL A 51 10.20 14.40 -20.08
C VAL A 51 10.08 13.74 -18.71
N ASN A 52 8.87 13.31 -18.33
CA ASN A 52 8.60 12.64 -17.06
C ASN A 52 9.38 11.32 -17.01
N LEU A 53 10.64 11.39 -16.56
CA LEU A 53 11.49 10.22 -16.34
C LEU A 53 11.05 9.42 -15.10
N ILE A 54 10.30 10.05 -14.19
CA ILE A 54 9.84 9.48 -12.93
C ILE A 54 8.31 9.40 -12.97
N SER A 55 7.77 8.22 -12.71
CA SER A 55 6.33 8.01 -12.55
C SER A 55 5.80 8.79 -11.34
N SER A 56 4.60 9.36 -11.44
CA SER A 56 3.98 10.10 -10.33
C SER A 56 2.59 9.57 -9.99
N ILE A 57 2.23 9.66 -8.71
CA ILE A 57 0.92 9.28 -8.18
C ILE A 57 0.34 10.46 -7.40
N SER A 58 -0.89 10.84 -7.72
CA SER A 58 -1.62 11.93 -7.07
C SER A 58 -2.94 11.42 -6.55
N LEU A 59 -3.32 11.85 -5.35
CA LEU A 59 -4.67 11.60 -4.81
C LEU A 59 -5.72 12.49 -5.49
N SER A 60 -5.37 13.68 -5.98
CA SER A 60 -6.29 14.62 -6.65
C SER A 60 -7.64 14.83 -5.93
N GLY A 61 -7.67 14.71 -4.60
CA GLY A 61 -8.88 14.83 -3.77
C GLY A 61 -9.64 13.51 -3.53
N GLU A 62 -9.18 12.40 -4.08
CA GLU A 62 -9.67 11.05 -3.81
C GLU A 62 -9.05 10.47 -2.53
N ALA A 63 -9.69 9.44 -1.96
CA ALA A 63 -9.19 8.76 -0.76
C ALA A 63 -8.04 7.80 -1.07
N MET A 64 -7.94 7.32 -2.31
CA MET A 64 -6.95 6.36 -2.79
C MET A 64 -6.64 6.64 -4.25
N SER A 65 -5.38 6.50 -4.62
CA SER A 65 -4.91 6.50 -6.01
C SER A 65 -3.97 5.33 -6.23
N GLN A 66 -3.85 4.84 -7.46
CA GLN A 66 -2.98 3.73 -7.81
C GLN A 66 -2.34 3.89 -9.18
N ILE A 67 -1.13 3.36 -9.33
CA ILE A 67 -0.40 3.27 -10.59
C ILE A 67 0.18 1.86 -10.74
N THR A 68 0.23 1.36 -11.97
CA THR A 68 0.90 0.10 -12.30
C THR A 68 2.25 0.42 -12.95
N ILE A 69 3.30 -0.23 -12.47
CA ILE A 69 4.65 -0.12 -13.02
C ILE A 69 5.12 -1.51 -13.41
N GLU A 70 5.74 -1.62 -14.58
CA GLU A 70 6.37 -2.85 -15.02
C GLU A 70 7.80 -2.89 -14.48
N ALA A 71 8.05 -3.80 -13.54
CA ALA A 71 9.37 -4.02 -13.00
C ALA A 71 10.06 -5.14 -13.78
N ASN A 72 11.28 -4.86 -14.24
CA ASN A 72 12.09 -5.86 -14.91
C ASN A 72 12.92 -6.67 -13.89
N THR A 73 12.74 -7.99 -13.86
CA THR A 73 13.53 -8.92 -13.02
C THR A 73 14.73 -9.54 -13.75
N THR A 74 15.00 -9.16 -15.01
CA THR A 74 16.03 -9.81 -15.84
C THR A 74 17.46 -9.44 -15.47
N ASP A 75 17.72 -8.22 -15.00
CA ASP A 75 19.05 -7.77 -14.59
C ASP A 75 19.23 -7.88 -13.08
N LEU A 76 19.68 -9.05 -12.61
CA LEU A 76 20.12 -9.23 -11.21
C LEU A 76 21.30 -8.31 -10.84
N GLU A 77 22.07 -7.81 -11.82
CA GLU A 77 23.22 -6.93 -11.59
C GLU A 77 22.85 -5.45 -11.44
N LEU A 78 21.69 -5.03 -11.96
CA LEU A 78 21.15 -3.70 -11.65
C LEU A 78 20.10 -3.86 -10.56
N HIS A 79 20.48 -3.54 -9.33
CA HIS A 79 19.55 -3.17 -8.25
C HIS A 79 18.72 -1.94 -8.65
N ASN A 80 17.82 -2.11 -9.60
CA ASN A 80 16.99 -1.05 -10.15
C ASN A 80 16.02 -0.63 -9.07
N THR A 81 16.39 0.44 -8.40
CA THR A 81 15.53 1.10 -7.42
C THR A 81 14.48 1.84 -8.22
N THR A 82 13.22 1.47 -8.02
CA THR A 82 12.08 2.17 -8.61
C THR A 82 11.82 3.43 -7.81
N TYR A 83 11.57 4.54 -8.50
CA TYR A 83 11.24 5.83 -7.89
C TYR A 83 9.86 6.28 -8.36
N ILE A 84 9.00 6.67 -7.42
CA ILE A 84 7.66 7.17 -7.70
C ILE A 84 7.45 8.46 -6.94
N GLU A 85 7.16 9.55 -7.63
CA GLU A 85 6.86 10.84 -7.00
C GLU A 85 5.44 10.85 -6.44
N LEU A 86 5.30 11.22 -5.17
CA LEU A 86 4.02 11.45 -4.52
C LEU A 86 3.62 12.93 -4.70
N ALA A 87 2.51 13.15 -5.40
CA ALA A 87 1.98 14.47 -5.70
C ALA A 87 0.70 14.77 -4.91
N ASP A 88 0.40 16.07 -4.79
CA ASP A 88 -0.83 16.61 -4.16
C ASP A 88 -1.09 16.12 -2.73
N LEU A 89 -0.02 15.88 -1.97
CA LEU A 89 -0.07 15.55 -0.55
C LEU A 89 -0.53 16.76 0.28
N GLN A 90 -1.17 16.51 1.42
CA GLN A 90 -1.57 17.54 2.38
C GLN A 90 -0.66 17.53 3.62
N ARG A 91 -0.51 18.70 4.26
CA ARG A 91 0.32 18.84 5.48
C ARG A 91 -0.35 18.12 6.65
N ASP A 92 0.49 17.55 7.52
CA ASP A 92 0.07 16.78 8.70
C ASP A 92 -0.81 15.56 8.43
N GLU A 93 -1.08 15.25 7.16
CA GLU A 93 -1.77 14.03 6.80
C GLU A 93 -0.81 12.85 6.79
N THR A 94 -1.36 11.68 7.10
CA THR A 94 -0.65 10.42 7.03
C THR A 94 -1.22 9.60 5.89
N TYR A 95 -0.34 9.04 5.09
CA TYR A 95 -0.69 8.23 3.94
C TYR A 95 -0.12 6.83 4.13
N GLN A 96 -0.89 5.84 3.72
CA GLN A 96 -0.40 4.49 3.55
C GLN A 96 0.01 4.30 2.09
N ILE A 97 1.23 3.85 1.90
CA ILE A 97 1.75 3.45 0.59
C ILE A 97 1.76 1.93 0.58
N LYS A 98 1.10 1.31 -0.38
CA LYS A 98 1.12 -0.15 -0.57
C LYS A 98 1.71 -0.49 -1.93
N VAL A 99 2.61 -1.45 -1.94
CA VAL A 99 3.23 -2.03 -3.13
C VAL A 99 2.75 -3.48 -3.21
N CYS A 100 1.94 -3.79 -4.22
CA CYS A 100 1.29 -5.08 -4.40
C CYS A 100 1.74 -5.73 -5.70
N TRP A 101 1.91 -7.05 -5.68
CA TRP A 101 2.20 -7.84 -6.89
C TRP A 101 1.37 -9.11 -6.90
N SER A 102 1.33 -9.79 -8.05
CA SER A 102 0.65 -11.08 -8.17
C SER A 102 1.50 -12.18 -7.54
N ALA A 103 0.89 -13.07 -6.76
CA ALA A 103 1.55 -14.26 -6.21
C ALA A 103 2.03 -15.26 -7.29
N ILE A 104 1.56 -15.11 -8.54
CA ILE A 104 2.07 -15.88 -9.69
C ILE A 104 3.51 -15.47 -10.01
N HIS A 105 3.92 -14.24 -9.66
CA HIS A 105 5.28 -13.75 -9.87
C HIS A 105 6.07 -13.85 -8.57
N PRO A 106 7.07 -14.75 -8.50
CA PRO A 106 7.91 -14.93 -7.31
C PRO A 106 8.95 -13.81 -7.24
N ILE A 107 8.52 -12.65 -6.73
CA ILE A 107 9.37 -11.50 -6.46
C ILE A 107 9.27 -11.07 -5.00
N SER A 108 10.32 -10.40 -4.54
CA SER A 108 10.42 -9.77 -3.23
C SER A 108 10.66 -8.27 -3.39
N ILE A 109 10.03 -7.46 -2.53
CA ILE A 109 10.19 -6.01 -2.49
C ILE A 109 11.04 -5.64 -1.28
N ASN A 110 12.23 -5.10 -1.54
CA ASN A 110 13.17 -4.68 -0.50
C ASN A 110 13.31 -3.16 -0.44
N ASN A 111 13.77 -2.67 0.72
CA ASN A 111 14.10 -1.26 0.94
C ASN A 111 12.96 -0.28 0.58
N LEU A 112 11.71 -0.65 0.87
CA LEU A 112 10.57 0.24 0.71
C LEU A 112 10.67 1.40 1.70
N GLN A 113 10.88 2.60 1.19
CA GLN A 113 11.03 3.81 2.00
C GLN A 113 10.58 5.05 1.23
N THR A 114 10.44 6.15 1.96
CA THR A 114 10.20 7.48 1.38
C THR A 114 11.45 8.35 1.49
N ILE A 115 11.80 9.05 0.43
CA ILE A 115 12.86 10.06 0.42
C ILE A 115 12.27 11.44 0.10
N THR A 116 12.88 12.49 0.63
CA THR A 116 12.52 13.87 0.32
C THR A 116 13.65 14.52 -0.47
N ILE A 117 13.34 15.00 -1.67
CA ILE A 117 14.27 15.72 -2.52
C ILE A 117 14.02 17.22 -2.32
N PRO A 118 15.03 18.00 -1.89
CA PRO A 118 14.88 19.43 -1.73
C PRO A 118 14.57 20.15 -3.05
N ARG A 119 14.05 21.37 -2.93
CA ARG A 119 13.84 22.27 -4.07
C ARG A 119 15.15 22.52 -4.83
N PHE A 120 15.06 22.66 -6.14
CA PHE A 120 16.17 22.93 -7.05
C PHE A 120 17.31 21.89 -6.99
N THR A 121 17.07 20.70 -6.44
CA THR A 121 18.01 19.58 -6.48
C THR A 121 17.71 18.71 -7.70
N GLU A 122 18.74 18.45 -8.49
CA GLU A 122 18.67 17.51 -9.61
C GLU A 122 18.61 16.07 -9.08
N PHE A 123 17.68 15.28 -9.60
CA PHE A 123 17.49 13.89 -9.22
C PHE A 123 16.97 13.10 -10.42
N GLN A 124 17.65 12.02 -10.82
CA GLN A 124 17.28 11.19 -11.97
C GLN A 124 16.98 12.01 -13.23
N GLY A 125 17.84 13.01 -13.53
CA GLY A 125 17.68 13.90 -14.69
C GLY A 125 16.52 14.90 -14.60
N THR A 126 15.84 14.98 -13.46
CA THR A 126 14.71 15.90 -13.24
C THR A 126 15.03 16.90 -12.14
N LYS A 127 14.60 18.15 -12.32
CA LYS A 127 14.75 19.24 -11.36
C LYS A 127 13.40 19.91 -11.14
N SER A 128 13.06 20.21 -9.89
CA SER A 128 11.79 20.84 -9.52
C SER A 128 12.02 22.09 -8.69
N ASP A 129 11.17 23.09 -8.88
CA ASP A 129 11.16 24.33 -8.07
C ASP A 129 10.65 24.08 -6.64
N TYR A 130 10.03 22.92 -6.40
CA TYR A 130 9.44 22.54 -5.12
C TYR A 130 10.15 21.31 -4.54
N ALA A 131 10.05 21.12 -3.22
CA ALA A 131 10.48 19.88 -2.61
C ALA A 131 9.56 18.73 -3.07
N ARG A 132 10.15 17.56 -3.32
CA ARG A 132 9.44 16.38 -3.80
C ARG A 132 9.55 15.26 -2.78
N ILE A 133 8.49 14.48 -2.64
CA ILE A 133 8.51 13.25 -1.83
C ILE A 133 8.42 12.09 -2.80
N LEU A 134 9.35 11.15 -2.70
CA LEU A 134 9.40 9.98 -3.57
C LEU A 134 9.32 8.72 -2.71
N VAL A 135 8.60 7.72 -3.21
CA VAL A 135 8.65 6.35 -2.73
C VAL A 135 9.72 5.61 -3.51
N THR A 136 10.54 4.86 -2.80
CA THR A 136 11.62 4.06 -3.38
C THR A 136 11.53 2.63 -2.91
N PHE A 137 11.72 1.67 -3.80
CA PHE A 137 11.82 0.26 -3.46
C PHE A 137 12.65 -0.49 -4.50
N GLN A 138 13.16 -1.65 -4.11
CA GLN A 138 13.92 -2.55 -4.97
C GLN A 138 13.11 -3.82 -5.20
N VAL A 139 13.13 -4.31 -6.43
CA VAL A 139 12.45 -5.54 -6.83
C VAL A 139 13.52 -6.60 -7.03
N LEU A 140 13.37 -7.75 -6.36
CA LEU A 140 14.28 -8.89 -6.46
C LEU A 140 13.51 -10.12 -6.91
N SER A 141 14.12 -10.98 -7.72
CA SER A 141 13.57 -12.29 -8.03
C SER A 141 13.69 -13.20 -6.81
N ASP A 142 12.60 -13.85 -6.43
CA ASP A 142 12.48 -14.77 -5.30
C ASP A 142 12.08 -16.18 -5.79
N SER A 143 12.59 -16.56 -6.97
CA SER A 143 12.44 -17.92 -7.52
C SER A 143 13.77 -18.58 -7.83
N TYR A 144 13.76 -19.91 -7.76
CA TYR A 144 14.82 -20.75 -8.30
C TYR A 144 14.23 -21.79 -9.28
N PRO A 145 14.66 -21.80 -10.55
CA PRO A 145 15.53 -20.80 -11.20
C PRO A 145 14.87 -19.42 -11.27
N SER A 146 15.66 -18.36 -11.38
CA SER A 146 15.14 -16.99 -11.46
C SER A 146 14.25 -16.82 -12.68
N GLU A 147 13.00 -16.41 -12.47
CA GLU A 147 12.11 -16.07 -13.56
C GLU A 147 12.43 -14.65 -14.06
N HIS A 148 12.87 -14.59 -15.31
CA HIS A 148 13.15 -13.34 -16.02
C HIS A 148 11.86 -12.88 -16.72
N ALA A 149 11.10 -12.03 -16.06
CA ALA A 149 9.83 -11.53 -16.55
C ALA A 149 9.66 -10.05 -16.20
N MET A 150 8.86 -9.35 -17.01
CA MET A 150 8.29 -8.08 -16.59
C MET A 150 7.12 -8.36 -15.65
N VAL A 151 7.25 -7.91 -14.40
CA VAL A 151 6.24 -8.12 -13.36
C VAL A 151 5.45 -6.83 -13.18
N PRO A 152 4.12 -6.85 -13.33
CA PRO A 152 3.29 -5.69 -13.03
C PRO A 152 3.19 -5.51 -11.51
N ILE A 153 3.69 -4.38 -11.03
CA ILE A 153 3.62 -3.96 -9.63
C ILE A 153 2.63 -2.83 -9.51
N GLN A 154 1.63 -2.99 -8.64
CA GLN A 154 0.67 -1.95 -8.31
C GLN A 154 1.17 -1.17 -7.11
N VAL A 155 1.33 0.13 -7.25
CA VAL A 155 1.64 1.03 -6.14
C VAL A 155 0.42 1.90 -5.89
N SER A 156 -0.05 1.88 -4.65
CA SER A 156 -1.19 2.67 -4.21
C SER A 156 -0.81 3.64 -3.11
N LEU A 157 -1.40 4.81 -3.17
CA LEU A 157 -1.33 5.86 -2.17
C LEU A 157 -2.73 6.02 -1.58
N ILE A 158 -2.85 5.82 -0.27
CA ILE A 158 -4.14 5.80 0.44
C ILE A 158 -4.09 6.80 1.58
N THR A 159 -5.11 7.63 1.70
CA THR A 159 -5.25 8.54 2.84
C THR A 159 -5.58 7.75 4.10
N THR A 160 -4.94 8.08 5.22
CA THR A 160 -5.28 7.49 6.52
C THR A 160 -5.92 8.53 7.44
N ARG A 161 -6.95 8.12 8.16
CA ARG A 161 -7.63 8.93 9.18
C ARG A 161 -7.66 8.13 10.47
N LEU A 162 -7.29 8.76 11.59
CA LEU A 162 -7.20 8.09 12.90
C LEU A 162 -6.29 6.84 12.89
N GLY A 163 -5.26 6.84 12.04
CA GLY A 163 -4.37 5.69 11.86
C GLY A 163 -4.95 4.54 11.05
N ILE A 164 -6.18 4.67 10.54
CA ILE A 164 -6.85 3.65 9.72
C ILE A 164 -6.94 4.15 8.26
N PRO A 165 -6.51 3.33 7.28
CA PRO A 165 -6.73 3.59 5.86
C PRO A 165 -8.21 3.83 5.53
N VAL A 166 -8.51 4.90 4.80
CA VAL A 166 -9.90 5.33 4.55
C VAL A 166 -10.72 4.28 3.77
N ASP A 167 -10.05 3.49 2.92
CA ASP A 167 -10.62 2.38 2.14
C ASP A 167 -11.20 1.25 3.01
N ILE A 168 -10.75 1.09 4.26
CA ILE A 168 -11.16 0.00 5.16
C ILE A 168 -12.46 0.33 5.92
N TYR A 169 -12.81 1.62 6.07
CA TYR A 169 -13.98 2.03 6.87
C TYR A 169 -15.31 1.41 6.41
N PRO A 170 -15.64 1.38 5.09
CA PRO A 170 -16.87 0.72 4.64
C PRO A 170 -16.93 -0.76 5.05
N THR A 171 -15.81 -1.47 4.92
CA THR A 171 -15.72 -2.88 5.31
C THR A 171 -15.92 -3.07 6.80
N LEU A 172 -15.33 -2.20 7.64
CA LEU A 172 -15.54 -2.23 9.09
C LEU A 172 -17.01 -2.01 9.46
N ILE A 173 -17.67 -1.04 8.83
CA ILE A 173 -19.10 -0.78 9.05
C ILE A 173 -19.93 -2.02 8.72
N VAL A 174 -19.69 -2.65 7.57
CA VAL A 174 -20.39 -3.87 7.18
C VAL A 174 -20.14 -5.01 8.16
N MET A 175 -18.90 -5.21 8.62
CA MET A 175 -18.58 -6.24 9.62
C MET A 175 -19.32 -5.99 10.94
N VAL A 176 -19.34 -4.75 11.43
CA VAL A 176 -20.05 -4.37 12.66
C VAL A 176 -21.55 -4.62 12.51
N LEU A 177 -22.14 -4.21 11.38
CA LEU A 177 -23.57 -4.43 11.12
C LEU A 177 -23.92 -5.91 11.02
N LEU A 178 -23.08 -6.72 10.39
CA LEU A 178 -23.29 -8.16 10.26
C LEU A 178 -23.23 -8.84 11.63
N VAL A 179 -22.22 -8.52 12.44
CA VAL A 179 -22.11 -9.04 13.81
C VAL A 179 -23.29 -8.60 14.66
N ALA A 180 -23.68 -7.34 14.60
CA ALA A 180 -24.85 -6.82 15.33
C ALA A 180 -26.13 -7.53 14.89
N GLY A 181 -26.36 -7.69 13.59
CA GLY A 181 -27.52 -8.41 13.06
C GLY A 181 -27.54 -9.89 13.48
N LEU A 182 -26.37 -10.54 13.53
CA LEU A 182 -26.25 -11.91 14.00
C LEU A 182 -26.55 -12.02 15.50
N VAL A 183 -26.06 -11.08 16.31
CA VAL A 183 -26.37 -11.02 17.76
C VAL A 183 -27.87 -10.78 17.98
N VAL A 184 -28.47 -9.83 17.28
CA VAL A 184 -29.93 -9.55 17.36
C VAL A 184 -30.74 -10.80 17.01
N THR A 185 -30.36 -11.53 15.96
CA THR A 185 -31.14 -12.68 15.47
C THR A 185 -30.89 -13.97 16.25
N ARG A 186 -29.69 -14.18 16.79
CA ARG A 186 -29.30 -15.45 17.45
C ARG A 186 -29.23 -15.37 18.97
N ALA A 187 -29.04 -14.19 19.54
CA ALA A 187 -28.86 -14.00 20.97
C ALA A 187 -29.42 -12.64 21.44
N PRO A 188 -30.72 -12.36 21.24
CA PRO A 188 -31.32 -11.07 21.58
C PRO A 188 -31.18 -10.70 23.06
N HIS A 189 -31.10 -11.70 23.95
CA HIS A 189 -30.87 -11.49 25.38
C HIS A 189 -29.48 -10.88 25.69
N VAL A 190 -28.44 -11.22 24.92
CA VAL A 190 -27.08 -10.67 25.09
C VAL A 190 -27.04 -9.18 24.76
N LEU A 191 -27.81 -8.76 23.75
CA LEU A 191 -27.92 -7.35 23.39
C LEU A 191 -28.67 -6.55 24.47
N ASN A 192 -29.75 -7.10 25.02
CA ASN A 192 -30.48 -6.49 26.12
C ASN A 192 -29.60 -6.36 27.37
N ASP A 193 -28.81 -7.38 27.71
CA ASP A 193 -27.88 -7.34 28.85
C ASP A 193 -26.73 -6.34 28.65
N LEU A 194 -26.29 -6.10 27.40
CA LEU A 194 -25.29 -5.08 27.07
C LEU A 194 -25.87 -3.66 27.14
N LEU A 195 -27.09 -3.46 26.66
CA LEU A 195 -27.75 -2.15 26.65
C LEU A 195 -28.23 -1.73 28.05
N LEU A 196 -28.61 -2.66 28.92
CA LEU A 196 -29.02 -2.37 30.30
C LEU A 196 -27.85 -2.11 31.26
N LYS A 197 -26.60 -2.30 30.80
CA LYS A 197 -25.37 -2.02 31.57
C LYS A 197 -24.80 -0.61 31.36
N PHE A 198 -25.38 0.17 30.46
CA PHE A 198 -25.09 1.59 30.24
C PHE A 198 -26.34 2.42 30.53
#